data_AF-A0A815X5Q7-F1
#
_entry.id   AF-A0A815X5Q7-F1
#
_cell.length_a   1.000
_cell.length_b   1.000
_cell.length_c   1.000
_cell.angle_alpha   90.00
_cell.angle_beta   90.00
_cell.angle_gamma   90.00
#
_symmetry.space_group_name_H-M   'P 1'
#
loop_
_entity.id
_entity.type
_entity.pdbx_description
1 polymer ?
#
loop_
_entity_poly.entity_id
_entity_poly.type
_entity_poly.pdbx_seq_one_letter_code
_entity_poly.pdbx_strand_id
1 'polypeptide(L)'
;STIGPVSLTVSGVQQNFDVTGLPSGWALCYNDTYNVVLNSTVLDTILTQCNKSKLLLGCGTINSNVLTLAAMGLRSDVLYNCSNITTCTHIANGVGWYYSSNYSWGFVEGADTVYRKRCDSEISTDDSSNSGLRLCWHTGSNLGGYRCGSSIGLNSDKTFVRFIYHVD
;
A
#
# COMPACT_ATOMS: atom_id res chain seq x y z
N SER A 1 -6.99 -29.75 -11.62
CA SER A 1 -5.72 -29.02 -11.72
C SER A 1 -5.36 -28.42 -10.40
N THR A 2 -4.31 -28.94 -9.76
CA THR A 2 -3.68 -28.36 -8.57
C THR A 2 -2.96 -27.08 -8.97
N ILE A 3 -3.43 -25.95 -8.47
CA ILE A 3 -2.75 -24.65 -8.63
C ILE A 3 -1.43 -24.76 -7.85
N GLY A 4 -0.30 -24.66 -8.56
CA GLY A 4 1.02 -24.62 -7.93
C GLY A 4 1.17 -23.36 -7.05
N PRO A 5 2.19 -23.31 -6.17
CA PRO A 5 2.40 -22.15 -5.31
C PRO A 5 2.52 -20.89 -6.19
N VAL A 6 1.66 -19.93 -5.88
CA VAL A 6 1.58 -18.64 -6.54
C VAL A 6 2.84 -17.85 -6.17
N SER A 7 3.87 -17.88 -7.03
CA SER A 7 5.16 -17.23 -6.75
C SER A 7 5.04 -15.70 -6.84
N LEU A 8 5.42 -15.01 -5.77
CA LEU A 8 5.67 -13.57 -5.80
C LEU A 8 7.08 -13.34 -6.34
N THR A 9 7.25 -12.32 -7.18
CA THR A 9 8.51 -12.03 -7.87
C THR A 9 9.44 -11.16 -7.04
N VAL A 10 8.91 -10.55 -5.97
CA VAL A 10 9.59 -9.65 -5.04
C VAL A 10 9.04 -9.91 -3.64
N SER A 11 9.92 -9.96 -2.64
CA SER A 11 9.56 -10.12 -1.23
C SER A 11 9.94 -8.87 -0.43
N GLY A 12 9.20 -8.60 0.65
CA GLY A 12 9.42 -7.44 1.50
C GLY A 12 9.03 -6.11 0.86
N VAL A 13 9.34 -5.03 1.57
CA VAL A 13 9.18 -3.66 1.10
C VAL A 13 10.42 -3.28 0.27
N GLN A 14 10.20 -2.77 -0.93
CA GLN A 14 11.26 -2.29 -1.82
C GLN A 14 11.27 -0.76 -1.85
N GLN A 15 12.47 -0.19 -1.82
CA GLN A 15 12.72 1.22 -2.14
C GLN A 15 13.21 1.37 -3.57
N ASN A 16 12.95 2.53 -4.17
CA ASN A 16 13.41 2.86 -5.53
C ASN A 16 13.05 1.78 -6.56
N PHE A 17 11.81 1.30 -6.48
CA PHE A 17 11.32 0.19 -7.29
C PHE A 17 11.00 0.65 -8.72
N ASP A 18 11.79 0.22 -9.70
CA ASP A 18 11.53 0.50 -11.11
C ASP A 18 10.46 -0.44 -11.67
N VAL A 19 9.29 0.12 -12.01
CA VAL A 19 8.15 -0.66 -12.51
C VAL A 19 8.39 -1.26 -13.89
N THR A 20 9.41 -0.80 -14.63
CA THR A 20 9.80 -1.42 -15.90
C THR A 20 10.40 -2.80 -15.73
N GLY A 21 10.88 -3.13 -14.51
CA GLY A 21 11.35 -4.46 -14.13
C GLY A 21 10.24 -5.44 -13.76
N LEU A 22 8.97 -5.03 -13.80
CA LEU A 22 7.86 -5.93 -13.51
C LEU A 22 7.78 -7.06 -14.54
N PRO A 23 7.64 -8.33 -14.11
CA PRO A 23 7.47 -9.44 -15.04
C PRO A 23 6.23 -9.29 -15.91
N SER A 24 6.23 -9.99 -17.05
CA SER A 24 5.09 -10.00 -17.96
C SER A 24 3.79 -10.39 -17.23
N GLY A 25 2.70 -9.68 -17.54
CA GLY A 25 1.37 -9.89 -16.95
C GLY A 25 1.00 -8.88 -15.86
N TRP A 26 1.98 -8.24 -15.22
CA TRP A 26 1.70 -7.11 -14.34
C TRP A 26 1.19 -5.92 -15.15
N ALA A 27 0.10 -5.32 -14.69
CA ALA A 27 -0.47 -4.12 -15.28
C ALA A 27 -0.82 -3.10 -14.20
N LEU A 28 -0.66 -1.81 -14.53
CA LEU A 28 -1.17 -0.72 -13.70
C LEU A 28 -2.70 -0.79 -13.71
N CYS A 29 -3.31 -1.02 -12.56
CA CYS A 29 -4.76 -1.08 -12.44
C CYS A 29 -5.33 0.17 -11.79
N TYR A 30 -4.54 0.95 -11.03
CA TYR A 30 -5.02 2.21 -10.48
C TYR A 30 -3.85 3.14 -10.15
N ASN A 31 -4.02 4.43 -10.43
CA ASN A 31 -3.20 5.47 -9.85
C ASN A 31 -3.98 6.77 -9.68
N ASP A 32 -3.59 7.54 -8.66
CA ASP A 32 -4.05 8.91 -8.45
C ASP A 32 -3.11 9.65 -7.51
N THR A 33 -3.24 10.97 -7.46
CA THR A 33 -2.45 11.78 -6.53
C THR A 33 -2.97 11.67 -5.11
N TYR A 34 -2.08 11.83 -4.14
CA TYR A 34 -2.39 11.69 -2.72
C TYR A 34 -3.48 12.66 -2.25
N ASN A 35 -3.72 13.79 -2.92
CA ASN A 35 -4.83 14.71 -2.61
C ASN A 35 -6.23 14.15 -2.94
N VAL A 36 -6.33 13.07 -3.71
CA VAL A 36 -7.63 12.46 -4.02
C VAL A 36 -8.11 11.66 -2.81
N VAL A 37 -9.39 11.80 -2.48
CA VAL A 37 -9.99 11.17 -1.30
C VAL A 37 -10.50 9.78 -1.64
N LEU A 38 -10.10 8.76 -0.86
CA LEU A 38 -10.58 7.38 -0.99
C LEU A 38 -11.85 7.16 -0.15
N ASN A 39 -12.96 7.76 -0.56
CA ASN A 39 -14.27 7.46 0.03
C ASN A 39 -14.74 6.04 -0.37
N SER A 40 -15.87 5.58 0.19
CA SER A 40 -16.38 4.21 -0.06
C SER A 40 -16.58 3.91 -1.54
N THR A 41 -17.16 4.84 -2.31
CA THR A 41 -17.41 4.64 -3.75
C THR A 41 -16.12 4.52 -4.55
N VAL A 42 -15.13 5.39 -4.27
CA VAL A 42 -13.82 5.33 -4.92
C VAL A 42 -13.11 4.03 -4.57
N LEU A 43 -13.17 3.62 -3.29
CA LEU A 43 -12.56 2.38 -2.84
C LEU A 43 -13.18 1.15 -3.50
N ASP A 44 -14.52 1.08 -3.59
CA ASP A 44 -15.22 -0.02 -4.27
C ASP A 44 -14.84 -0.10 -5.76
N THR A 45 -14.68 1.07 -6.40
CA THR A 45 -14.21 1.16 -7.79
C THR A 45 -12.80 0.60 -7.95
N ILE A 46 -11.87 1.01 -7.07
CA ILE A 46 -10.49 0.50 -7.05
C ILE A 46 -10.48 -1.02 -6.87
N LEU A 47 -11.23 -1.53 -5.90
CA LEU A 47 -11.25 -2.97 -5.61
C LEU A 47 -11.84 -3.79 -6.76
N THR A 48 -12.82 -3.23 -7.47
CA THR A 48 -13.42 -3.86 -8.67
C THR A 48 -12.46 -3.85 -9.85
N GLN A 49 -11.73 -2.76 -10.07
CA GLN A 49 -10.77 -2.61 -11.17
C GLN A 49 -9.49 -3.42 -10.94
N CYS A 50 -8.93 -3.34 -9.74
CA CYS A 50 -7.70 -4.02 -9.34
C CYS A 50 -7.98 -5.44 -8.85
N ASN A 51 -8.69 -6.28 -9.58
CA ASN A 51 -9.30 -7.52 -9.06
C ASN A 51 -8.48 -8.83 -9.19
N LYS A 52 -7.19 -8.74 -9.52
CA LYS A 52 -6.35 -9.92 -9.80
C LYS A 52 -5.79 -10.55 -8.51
N SER A 53 -5.24 -11.76 -8.63
CA SER A 53 -4.85 -12.59 -7.48
C SER A 53 -3.69 -11.99 -6.66
N LYS A 54 -2.83 -11.19 -7.29
CA LYS A 54 -1.72 -10.47 -6.66
C LYS A 54 -1.86 -8.97 -6.86
N LEU A 55 -1.44 -8.23 -5.84
CA LEU A 55 -1.37 -6.78 -5.88
C LEU A 55 0.06 -6.33 -5.55
N LEU A 56 0.47 -5.24 -6.20
CA LEU A 56 1.57 -4.39 -5.76
C LEU A 56 0.94 -3.08 -5.31
N LEU A 57 1.18 -2.69 -4.07
CA LEU A 57 0.93 -1.33 -3.61
C LEU A 57 2.23 -0.57 -3.67
N GLY A 58 2.18 0.65 -4.19
CA GLY A 58 3.34 1.52 -4.19
C GLY A 58 2.98 3.00 -4.17
N CYS A 59 4.00 3.80 -3.96
CA CYS A 59 3.89 5.25 -3.98
C CYS A 59 5.16 5.86 -4.56
N GLY A 60 5.03 7.05 -5.14
CA GLY A 60 6.14 7.78 -5.74
C GLY A 60 5.70 9.16 -6.19
N THR A 61 6.54 9.84 -6.96
CA THR A 61 6.19 11.13 -7.54
C THR A 61 5.56 10.97 -8.93
N ILE A 62 4.79 11.98 -9.34
CA ILE A 62 4.24 12.07 -10.70
C ILE A 62 5.34 11.88 -11.76
N ASN A 63 4.97 11.27 -12.90
CA ASN A 63 5.83 11.07 -14.07
C ASN A 63 7.12 10.27 -13.81
N SER A 64 7.18 9.47 -12.73
CA SER A 64 8.29 8.56 -12.45
C SER A 64 7.91 7.11 -12.71
N ASN A 65 8.81 6.35 -13.34
CA ASN A 65 8.75 4.88 -13.38
C ASN A 65 9.40 4.23 -12.15
N VAL A 66 10.08 5.02 -11.33
CA VAL A 66 10.71 4.57 -10.09
C VAL A 66 9.80 4.98 -8.93
N LEU A 67 9.21 3.99 -8.28
CA LEU A 67 8.41 4.19 -7.07
C LEU A 67 9.34 4.38 -5.87
N THR A 68 9.01 5.34 -5.01
CA THR A 68 9.70 5.53 -3.74
C THR A 68 9.59 4.27 -2.89
N LEU A 69 8.39 3.68 -2.83
CA LEU A 69 8.14 2.39 -2.20
C LEU A 69 7.24 1.51 -3.04
N ALA A 70 7.47 0.21 -2.95
CA ALA A 70 6.59 -0.82 -3.47
C ALA A 70 6.62 -2.07 -2.58
N ALA A 71 5.49 -2.74 -2.45
CA ALA A 71 5.39 -4.05 -1.82
C ALA A 71 4.37 -4.90 -2.58
N MET A 72 4.65 -6.20 -2.72
CA MET A 72 3.79 -7.14 -3.42
C MET A 72 3.23 -8.21 -2.47
N GLY A 73 1.99 -8.63 -2.69
CA GLY A 73 1.38 -9.71 -1.92
C GLY A 73 0.22 -10.36 -2.65
N LEU A 74 -0.28 -11.47 -2.11
CA LEU A 74 -1.58 -11.99 -2.53
C LEU A 74 -2.63 -10.95 -2.17
N ARG A 75 -3.65 -10.79 -3.03
CA ARG A 75 -4.76 -9.88 -2.80
C ARG A 75 -5.42 -10.10 -1.43
N SER A 76 -5.55 -11.35 -1.00
CA SER A 76 -6.11 -11.71 0.31
C SER A 76 -5.28 -11.18 1.48
N ASP A 77 -3.95 -11.12 1.34
CA ASP A 77 -3.06 -10.61 2.37
C ASP A 77 -3.04 -9.08 2.38
N VAL A 78 -2.94 -8.48 1.19
CA VAL A 78 -2.94 -7.02 0.98
C VAL A 78 -4.24 -6.37 1.46
N LEU A 79 -5.36 -7.10 1.38
CA LEU A 79 -6.68 -6.68 1.84
C LEU A 79 -7.09 -7.31 3.16
N TYR A 80 -6.14 -7.82 3.94
CA TYR A 80 -6.45 -8.37 5.26
C TYR A 80 -7.12 -7.31 6.14
N ASN A 81 -8.37 -7.57 6.52
CA ASN A 81 -9.20 -6.60 7.22
C ASN A 81 -8.81 -6.49 8.70
N CYS A 82 -8.14 -5.42 9.04
CA CYS A 82 -7.74 -5.06 10.40
C CYS A 82 -8.78 -4.21 11.14
N SER A 83 -9.92 -3.90 10.53
CA SER A 83 -10.92 -2.99 11.10
C SER A 83 -10.26 -1.70 11.63
N ASN A 84 -10.71 -1.20 12.79
CA ASN A 84 -10.15 -0.01 13.44
C ASN A 84 -9.10 -0.35 14.52
N ILE A 85 -8.55 -1.57 14.52
CA ILE A 85 -7.49 -1.95 15.44
C ILE A 85 -6.20 -1.23 15.02
N THR A 86 -5.68 -0.39 15.91
CA THR A 86 -4.56 0.52 15.60
C THR A 86 -3.24 -0.20 15.37
N THR A 87 -3.04 -1.36 16.00
CA THR A 87 -1.79 -2.13 15.94
C THR A 87 -1.88 -3.38 15.06
N CYS A 88 -3.00 -3.60 14.39
CA CYS A 88 -3.18 -4.79 13.56
C CYS A 88 -2.34 -4.70 12.29
N THR A 89 -1.59 -5.78 12.04
CA THR A 89 -0.92 -6.10 10.79
C THR A 89 -1.11 -7.59 10.49
N HIS A 90 -1.05 -7.95 9.22
CA HIS A 90 -0.99 -9.33 8.74
C HIS A 90 0.32 -9.54 8.00
N ILE A 91 1.17 -10.42 8.54
CA ILE A 91 2.51 -10.65 8.00
C ILE A 91 2.45 -11.65 6.86
N ALA A 92 2.75 -11.19 5.65
CA ALA A 92 2.85 -12.05 4.48
C ALA A 92 3.89 -11.50 3.50
N ASN A 93 4.66 -12.41 2.89
CA ASN A 93 5.73 -12.05 1.93
C ASN A 93 6.72 -10.99 2.47
N GLY A 94 7.07 -11.05 3.77
CA GLY A 94 8.00 -10.10 4.38
C GLY A 94 7.41 -8.69 4.62
N VAL A 95 6.09 -8.53 4.55
CA VAL A 95 5.40 -7.24 4.66
C VAL A 95 4.28 -7.35 5.71
N GLY A 96 4.15 -6.33 6.55
CA GLY A 96 3.04 -6.18 7.48
C GLY A 96 1.89 -5.42 6.84
N TRP A 97 0.91 -6.12 6.31
CA TRP A 97 -0.24 -5.55 5.62
C TRP A 97 -1.33 -5.10 6.59
N TYR A 98 -2.01 -4.00 6.26
CA TYR A 98 -3.24 -3.64 6.94
C TYR A 98 -4.23 -3.00 5.98
N TYR A 99 -5.50 -3.37 6.12
CA TYR A 99 -6.59 -2.79 5.38
C TYR A 99 -7.82 -2.58 6.27
N SER A 100 -8.59 -1.54 5.97
CA SER A 100 -9.96 -1.35 6.39
C SER A 100 -10.62 -0.43 5.39
N SER A 101 -11.92 -0.59 5.13
CA SER A 101 -12.64 0.29 4.21
C SER A 101 -12.95 1.67 4.80
N ASN A 102 -12.85 1.83 6.12
CA ASN A 102 -13.21 3.05 6.85
C ASN A 102 -12.13 3.51 7.84
N TYR A 103 -10.87 3.19 7.57
CA TYR A 103 -9.76 3.55 8.44
C TYR A 103 -8.50 3.86 7.65
N SER A 104 -7.73 2.83 7.28
CA SER A 104 -6.52 2.98 6.47
C SER A 104 -6.17 1.71 5.70
N TRP A 105 -5.46 1.91 4.60
CA TRP A 105 -4.85 0.87 3.77
C TRP A 105 -3.36 1.15 3.60
N GLY A 106 -2.52 0.15 3.81
CA GLY A 106 -1.09 0.31 3.65
C GLY A 106 -0.27 -0.86 4.16
N PHE A 107 1.00 -0.59 4.44
CA PHE A 107 1.94 -1.58 4.92
C PHE A 107 3.11 -0.99 5.71
N VAL A 108 3.78 -1.86 6.47
CA VAL A 108 5.10 -1.67 7.10
C VAL A 108 6.05 -2.81 6.70
N GLU A 109 7.35 -2.65 6.95
CA GLU A 109 8.32 -3.72 6.74
C GLU A 109 8.14 -4.85 7.75
N GLY A 110 7.99 -6.09 7.27
CA GLY A 110 7.92 -7.27 8.12
C GLY A 110 6.96 -7.10 9.30
N ALA A 111 7.46 -7.40 10.50
CA ALA A 111 6.73 -7.31 11.76
C ALA A 111 6.91 -5.97 12.50
N ASP A 112 7.29 -4.91 11.79
CA ASP A 112 7.37 -3.58 12.38
C ASP A 112 6.06 -3.19 13.09
N THR A 113 6.20 -2.51 14.22
CA THR A 113 5.04 -1.98 14.94
C THR A 113 4.37 -0.87 14.12
N VAL A 114 3.04 -0.92 14.05
CA VAL A 114 2.21 0.10 13.41
C VAL A 114 1.28 0.73 14.44
N TYR A 115 0.98 2.01 14.28
CA TYR A 115 -0.04 2.67 15.08
C TYR A 115 -0.96 3.53 14.21
N ARG A 116 -2.01 2.88 13.69
CA ARG A 116 -2.94 3.40 12.69
C ARG A 116 -3.95 4.41 13.27
N LYS A 117 -3.61 5.53 13.93
CA LYS A 117 -4.59 6.58 14.30
C LYS A 117 -5.27 7.22 13.06
N ARG A 118 -6.17 6.49 12.40
CA ARG A 118 -6.78 6.73 11.06
C ARG A 118 -5.82 6.76 9.87
N CYS A 119 -4.53 6.94 10.09
CA CYS A 119 -3.42 6.43 9.29
C CYS A 119 -2.26 6.21 10.26
N ASP A 120 -1.11 5.77 9.76
CA ASP A 120 0.15 5.72 10.51
C ASP A 120 0.66 7.14 10.84
N SER A 121 -0.10 7.87 11.67
CA SER A 121 -0.05 9.33 11.87
C SER A 121 0.68 9.76 13.14
N GLU A 122 1.03 8.82 14.01
CA GLU A 122 1.95 9.09 15.09
C GLU A 122 3.33 8.62 14.69
N ILE A 123 4.31 9.51 14.91
CA ILE A 123 5.64 9.11 15.34
C ILE A 123 5.38 8.17 16.52
N SER A 124 5.28 6.87 16.26
CA SER A 124 5.36 5.90 17.32
C SER A 124 6.64 6.25 18.05
N THR A 125 6.65 6.22 19.38
CA THR A 125 7.90 6.32 20.15
C THR A 125 8.92 5.23 19.76
N ASP A 126 8.49 4.25 18.94
CA ASP A 126 9.26 3.23 18.23
C ASP A 126 9.65 3.59 16.76
N ASP A 127 9.50 4.83 16.29
CA ASP A 127 9.94 5.30 14.95
C ASP A 127 11.48 5.34 14.80
N SER A 128 12.19 4.57 15.64
CA SER A 128 13.64 4.62 15.84
C SER A 128 14.44 3.64 14.98
N SER A 129 13.86 3.01 13.94
CA SER A 129 14.69 2.23 13.00
C SER A 129 14.27 2.17 11.53
N ASN A 130 12.99 2.32 11.14
CA ASN A 130 12.57 2.09 9.73
C ASN A 130 11.47 3.05 9.23
N SER A 131 11.59 4.35 9.52
CA SER A 131 10.62 5.37 9.08
C SER A 131 10.44 5.46 7.54
N GLY A 132 11.40 4.93 6.78
CA GLY A 132 11.41 4.98 5.31
C GLY A 132 10.67 3.86 4.58
N LEU A 133 10.16 2.82 5.26
CA LEU A 133 9.62 1.60 4.63
C LEU A 133 8.12 1.39 4.89
N ARG A 134 7.38 2.49 4.98
CA ARG A 134 5.97 2.51 5.37
C ARG A 134 5.13 3.26 4.35
N LEU A 135 3.92 2.78 4.09
CA LEU A 135 2.96 3.43 3.21
C LEU A 135 1.60 3.45 3.88
N CYS A 136 0.92 4.59 3.87
CA CYS A 136 -0.43 4.68 4.45
C CYS A 136 -1.33 5.61 3.66
N TRP A 137 -2.52 5.11 3.34
CA TRP A 137 -3.62 5.87 2.76
C TRP A 137 -4.82 5.84 3.68
N HIS A 138 -5.47 6.99 3.85
CA HIS A 138 -6.76 7.01 4.54
C HIS A 138 -7.83 6.37 3.65
N THR A 139 -8.78 5.66 4.26
CA THR A 139 -9.93 5.04 3.58
C THR A 139 -11.22 5.39 4.30
N GLY A 140 -12.31 5.63 3.56
CA GLY A 140 -13.61 5.99 4.11
C GLY A 140 -13.62 7.27 4.95
N SER A 141 -12.67 8.17 4.68
CA SER A 141 -12.55 9.49 5.31
C SER A 141 -12.64 10.60 4.26
N ASN A 142 -12.56 11.86 4.68
CA ASN A 142 -12.43 13.02 3.78
C ASN A 142 -10.96 13.40 3.49
N LEU A 143 -10.02 12.51 3.78
CA LEU A 143 -8.59 12.70 3.59
C LEU A 143 -8.05 11.77 2.50
N GLY A 144 -6.99 12.22 1.84
CA GLY A 144 -6.27 11.44 0.84
C GLY A 144 -5.20 10.53 1.43
N GLY A 145 -4.04 10.44 0.78
CA GLY A 145 -2.93 9.58 1.23
C GLY A 145 -2.10 10.29 2.30
N TYR A 146 -1.53 9.56 3.27
CA TYR A 146 -0.79 10.19 4.36
C TYR A 146 0.73 10.02 4.22
N ARG A 147 1.19 8.80 3.92
CA ARG A 147 2.61 8.43 3.99
C ARG A 147 3.09 7.71 2.74
N CYS A 148 4.29 8.07 2.33
CA CYS A 148 5.10 7.40 1.31
C CYS A 148 6.56 7.36 1.80
N GLY A 149 6.93 6.29 2.51
CA GLY A 149 8.22 6.17 3.18
C GLY A 149 8.41 7.27 4.22
N SER A 150 9.54 7.98 4.12
CA SER A 150 9.87 9.10 5.00
C SER A 150 9.04 10.36 4.72
N SER A 151 8.31 10.42 3.60
CA SER A 151 7.42 11.54 3.28
C SER A 151 6.05 11.33 3.96
N ILE A 152 5.73 12.21 4.90
CA ILE A 152 4.51 12.17 5.73
C ILE A 152 3.69 13.45 5.53
N GLY A 153 2.40 13.41 5.91
CA GLY A 153 1.50 14.58 5.82
C GLY A 153 1.07 14.91 4.38
N LEU A 154 1.00 13.89 3.52
CA LEU A 154 0.76 14.04 2.08
C LEU A 154 -0.73 14.22 1.70
N ASN A 155 -1.63 14.43 2.67
CA ASN A 155 -3.09 14.34 2.50
C ASN A 155 -3.69 15.20 1.39
N SER A 156 -3.01 16.27 1.02
CA SER A 156 -3.42 17.24 0.00
C SER A 156 -2.40 17.37 -1.14
N ASP A 157 -1.42 16.48 -1.18
CA ASP A 157 -0.29 16.55 -2.12
C ASP A 157 -0.70 16.12 -3.53
N LYS A 158 -0.35 16.95 -4.52
CA LYS A 158 -0.67 16.73 -5.94
C LYS A 158 0.50 16.17 -6.76
N THR A 159 1.62 15.91 -6.10
CA THR A 159 2.88 15.47 -6.69
C THR A 159 3.23 14.03 -6.29
N PHE A 160 2.79 13.58 -5.11
CA PHE A 160 2.83 12.18 -4.71
C PHE A 160 1.63 11.42 -5.26
N VAL A 161 1.89 10.21 -5.75
CA VAL A 161 0.95 9.34 -6.44
C VAL A 161 0.91 7.99 -5.74
N ARG A 162 -0.30 7.46 -5.57
CA ARG A 162 -0.57 6.08 -5.17
C ARG A 162 -0.62 5.24 -6.43
N PHE A 163 0.01 4.07 -6.39
CA PHE A 163 0.01 3.13 -7.50
C PHE A 163 -0.46 1.77 -7.01
N ILE A 164 -1.32 1.13 -7.81
CA ILE A 164 -1.68 -0.26 -7.64
C ILE A 164 -1.45 -0.95 -8.97
N TYR A 165 -0.58 -1.96 -8.96
CA TYR A 165 -0.43 -2.90 -10.06
C TYR A 165 -1.03 -4.24 -9.65
N HIS A 166 -1.42 -5.03 -10.64
CA HIS A 166 -2.04 -6.32 -10.38
C HIS A 166 -1.62 -7.37 -11.42
N VAL A 167 -1.70 -8.65 -11.04
CA VAL A 167 -1.51 -9.80 -11.93
C VAL A 167 -2.20 -11.03 -11.34
N ASP A 168 -2.54 -12.01 -12.18
CA ASP A 168 -3.05 -13.32 -11.75
C ASP A 168 -1.95 -14.24 -11.17
#